data_AF-A0A935XWY9-F1
#
_entry.id   AF-A0A935XWY9-F1
#
_cell.length_a   1.000
_cell.length_b   1.000
_cell.length_c   1.000
_cell.angle_alpha   90.00
_cell.angle_beta   90.00
_cell.angle_gamma   90.00
#
_symmetry.space_group_name_H-M   'P 1'
#
loop_
_entity.id
_entity.type
_entity.pdbx_description
1 polymer ?
#
loop_
_entity_poly.entity_id
_entity_poly.type
_entity_poly.pdbx_seq_one_letter_code
_entity_poly.pdbx_strand_id
1 'polypeptide(L)'
;MCGTCRPEDGNFYRAHVPPSEALVERARAIEAGMEGARVPEEAWQAFFSSACGAIEWSQFERMFHARKAAATYLAIESTARRRVRPASTAFRCVAD
;
A
#
# COMPACT_ATOMS: atom_id res chain seq x y z
N MET A 1 13.93 9.15 -5.46
CA MET A 1 15.04 8.27 -5.88
C MET A 1 14.69 7.75 -7.28
N CYS A 2 15.20 8.40 -8.32
CA CYS A 2 15.03 7.99 -9.72
C CYS A 2 16.14 6.98 -10.05
N GLY A 3 15.80 5.77 -10.49
CA GLY A 3 16.79 4.78 -10.91
C GLY A 3 16.86 4.70 -12.43
N THR A 4 17.84 5.34 -13.06
CA THR A 4 18.26 5.06 -14.44
C THR A 4 19.33 3.98 -14.45
N CYS A 5 19.09 2.90 -15.20
CA CYS A 5 19.94 1.72 -15.27
C CYS A 5 21.21 1.94 -16.12
N ARG A 6 22.37 1.50 -15.62
CA ARG A 6 23.57 1.22 -16.41
C ARG A 6 23.87 -0.28 -16.29
N PRO A 7 23.75 -1.06 -17.38
CA PRO A 7 23.93 -2.52 -17.35
C PRO A 7 25.35 -2.98 -16.96
N GLU A 8 26.32 -2.07 -17.07
CA GLU A 8 27.76 -2.34 -16.95
C GLU A 8 28.21 -2.54 -15.49
N ASP A 9 27.44 -2.01 -14.53
CA ASP A 9 27.83 -1.93 -13.12
C ASP A 9 27.23 -3.07 -12.24
N GLY A 10 26.52 -4.03 -12.84
CA GLY A 10 25.88 -5.14 -12.09
C GLY A 10 24.78 -4.69 -11.11
N ASN A 11 24.34 -3.42 -11.21
CA ASN A 11 23.43 -2.79 -10.27
C ASN A 11 21.98 -3.01 -10.71
N PHE A 12 21.45 -4.20 -10.44
CA PHE A 12 20.06 -4.56 -10.74
C PHE A 12 19.11 -3.85 -9.77
N TYR A 13 18.74 -2.60 -10.06
CA TYR A 13 17.60 -1.98 -9.38
C TYR A 13 16.38 -2.89 -9.55
N ARG A 14 15.73 -3.25 -8.43
CA ARG A 14 14.50 -4.04 -8.47
C ARG A 14 13.51 -3.34 -9.40
N ALA A 15 12.91 -4.11 -10.32
CA ALA A 15 11.84 -3.61 -11.18
C ALA A 15 10.77 -2.93 -10.32
N HIS A 16 10.34 -1.74 -10.73
CA HIS A 16 9.28 -1.03 -10.03
C HIS A 16 8.01 -1.89 -10.06
N VAL A 17 7.51 -2.24 -8.88
CA VAL A 17 6.22 -2.91 -8.72
C VAL A 17 5.21 -1.83 -8.36
N PRO A 18 4.21 -1.56 -9.20
CA PRO A 18 3.19 -0.57 -8.88
C PRO A 18 2.42 -1.00 -7.61
N PRO A 19 1.96 -0.04 -6.80
CA PRO A 19 1.09 -0.35 -5.66
C PRO A 19 -0.20 -1.02 -6.14
N SER A 20 -0.81 -1.85 -5.29
CA SER A 20 -2.13 -2.41 -5.60
C SER A 20 -3.20 -1.33 -5.62
N GLU A 21 -4.21 -1.48 -6.47
CA GLU A 21 -5.35 -0.56 -6.56
C GLU A 21 -6.02 -0.37 -5.19
N ALA A 22 -6.22 -1.47 -4.44
CA ALA A 22 -6.78 -1.43 -3.09
C ALA A 22 -5.96 -0.55 -2.11
N LEU A 23 -4.62 -0.52 -2.25
CA LEU A 23 -3.78 0.35 -1.43
C LEU A 23 -3.98 1.82 -1.81
N VAL A 24 -4.03 2.12 -3.10
CA VAL A 24 -4.23 3.48 -3.61
C VAL A 24 -5.60 4.01 -3.18
N GLU A 25 -6.67 3.25 -3.40
CA GLU A 25 -8.03 3.61 -3.01
C GLU A 25 -8.14 3.83 -1.50
N ARG A 26 -7.59 2.91 -0.70
CA ARG A 26 -7.63 3.02 0.76
C ARG A 26 -6.82 4.22 1.26
N ALA A 27 -5.66 4.50 0.67
CA ALA A 27 -4.86 5.67 1.04
C ALA A 27 -5.61 6.97 0.75
N ARG A 28 -6.25 7.09 -0.41
CA ARG A 28 -7.09 8.24 -0.76
C ARG A 28 -8.29 8.40 0.18
N ALA A 29 -8.93 7.29 0.55
CA ALA A 29 -10.04 7.31 1.50
C ALA A 29 -9.61 7.74 2.92
N ILE A 30 -8.40 7.34 3.36
CA ILE A 30 -7.85 7.77 4.65
C ILE A 30 -7.50 9.26 4.61
N GLU A 31 -6.83 9.73 3.55
CA GLU A 31 -6.50 11.14 3.38
C GLU A 31 -7.76 12.02 3.36
N ALA A 32 -8.86 11.50 2.80
CA ALA A 32 -10.16 12.18 2.81
C ALA A 32 -10.74 12.44 4.19
N GLY A 33 -10.42 11.59 5.16
CA GLY A 33 -10.86 11.74 6.54
C GLY A 33 -9.91 12.58 7.40
N MET A 34 -8.75 12.99 6.89
CA MET A 34 -7.79 13.80 7.63
C MET A 34 -8.17 15.29 7.58
N GLU A 35 -8.05 16.00 8.69
CA GLU A 35 -8.28 17.44 8.75
C GLU A 35 -7.31 18.23 7.86
N GLY A 36 -7.75 19.36 7.32
CA GLY A 36 -6.93 20.27 6.52
C GLY A 36 -7.16 20.18 5.01
N ALA A 37 -6.27 20.82 4.25
CA ALA A 37 -6.37 20.87 2.80
C ALA A 37 -6.13 19.50 2.16
N ARG A 38 -6.98 19.18 1.19
CA ARG A 38 -6.87 17.96 0.39
C ARG A 38 -5.62 18.00 -0.49
N VAL A 39 -4.97 16.86 -0.62
CA VAL A 39 -3.84 16.72 -1.56
C VAL A 39 -4.36 16.76 -3.00
N PRO A 40 -3.76 17.58 -3.90
CA PRO A 40 -4.13 17.60 -5.31
C PRO A 40 -3.95 16.25 -5.99
N GLU A 41 -4.78 15.96 -7.00
CA GLU A 41 -4.72 14.69 -7.74
C GLU A 41 -3.37 14.48 -8.44
N GLU A 42 -2.76 15.56 -8.96
CA GLU A 42 -1.45 15.52 -9.61
C GLU A 42 -0.34 15.03 -8.66
N ALA A 43 -0.41 15.42 -7.38
CA ALA A 43 0.53 14.96 -6.36
C ALA A 43 0.35 13.47 -6.05
N TRP A 44 -0.89 12.96 -6.07
CA TRP A 44 -1.15 11.52 -5.94
C TRP A 44 -0.62 10.73 -7.13
N GLN A 45 -0.78 11.25 -8.35
CA GLN A 45 -0.21 10.65 -9.57
C GLN A 45 1.31 10.59 -9.48
N ALA A 46 1.95 11.69 -9.08
CA ALA A 46 3.40 11.74 -8.87
C ALA A 46 3.87 10.76 -7.78
N PHE A 47 3.16 10.71 -6.64
CA PHE A 47 3.53 9.90 -5.48
C PHE A 47 3.54 8.39 -5.76
N PHE A 48 2.62 7.91 -6.59
CA PHE A 48 2.52 6.50 -6.97
C PHE A 48 3.20 6.17 -8.30
N SER A 49 3.74 7.16 -9.02
CA SER A 49 4.44 6.93 -10.27
C SER A 49 5.84 6.31 -10.05
N SER A 50 6.34 5.65 -11.09
CA SER A 50 7.73 5.20 -11.17
C SER A 50 8.71 6.33 -11.52
N ALA A 51 8.20 7.46 -12.01
CA ALA A 51 8.96 8.65 -12.36
C ALA A 51 9.05 9.61 -11.16
N CYS A 52 10.06 10.47 -11.14
CA CYS A 52 10.12 11.54 -10.14
C CYS A 52 9.23 12.69 -10.58
N GLY A 53 8.25 13.06 -9.75
CA GLY A 53 7.51 14.31 -9.83
C GLY A 53 7.82 15.20 -8.63
N ALA A 54 7.63 16.51 -8.79
CA ALA A 54 7.72 17.44 -7.67
C ALA A 54 6.45 17.34 -6.82
N ILE A 55 6.63 17.21 -5.51
CA ILE A 55 5.54 17.13 -4.53
C ILE A 55 5.93 18.06 -3.38
N GLU A 56 5.01 18.93 -2.97
CA GLU A 56 5.21 19.77 -1.79
C GLU A 56 5.40 18.91 -0.53
N TRP A 57 6.31 19.32 0.35
CA TRP A 57 6.71 18.49 1.49
C TRP A 57 5.53 18.10 2.39
N SER A 58 4.65 19.06 2.69
CA SER A 58 3.45 18.84 3.51
C SER A 58 2.47 17.85 2.86
N GLN A 59 2.36 17.87 1.53
CA GLN A 59 1.54 16.93 0.78
C GLN A 59 2.17 15.53 0.82
N PHE A 60 3.50 15.45 0.66
CA PHE A 60 4.23 14.19 0.76
C PHE A 60 4.05 13.53 2.12
N GLU A 61 4.24 14.25 3.22
CA GLU A 61 4.07 13.72 4.58
C GLU A 61 2.65 13.19 4.78
N ARG A 62 1.65 13.98 4.38
CA ARG A 62 0.24 13.61 4.47
C ARG A 62 -0.06 12.34 3.69
N MET A 63 0.36 12.27 2.42
CA MET A 63 0.20 11.07 1.59
C MET A 63 0.94 9.86 2.17
N PHE A 64 2.13 10.07 2.72
CA PHE A 64 2.93 9.02 3.34
C PHE A 64 2.23 8.43 4.58
N HIS A 65 1.67 9.28 5.44
CA HIS A 65 0.90 8.85 6.60
C HIS A 65 -0.37 8.10 6.19
N ALA A 66 -1.12 8.61 5.21
CA ALA A 66 -2.31 7.96 4.69
C ALA A 66 -1.99 6.58 4.08
N ARG A 67 -0.91 6.47 3.29
CA ARG A 67 -0.43 5.20 2.73
C ARG A 67 0.00 4.21 3.80
N LYS A 68 0.71 4.66 4.84
CA LYS A 68 1.14 3.80 5.95
C LYS A 68 -0.07 3.22 6.68
N ALA A 69 -1.06 4.06 6.99
CA ALA A 69 -2.30 3.62 7.62
C ALA A 69 -3.09 2.65 6.72
N ALA A 70 -3.16 2.92 5.41
CA ALA A 70 -3.81 2.04 4.44
C ALA A 70 -3.16 0.66 4.37
N ALA A 71 -1.82 0.61 4.34
CA ALA A 71 -1.07 -0.64 4.32
C ALA A 71 -1.33 -1.46 5.60
N THR A 72 -1.33 -0.81 6.77
CA THR A 72 -1.66 -1.48 8.04
C THR A 72 -3.09 -2.01 8.05
N TYR A 73 -4.06 -1.22 7.58
CA TYR A 73 -5.45 -1.64 7.48
C TYR A 73 -5.60 -2.91 6.63
N LEU A 74 -5.03 -2.93 5.42
CA LEU A 74 -5.11 -4.07 4.51
C LEU A 74 -4.38 -5.31 5.05
N ALA A 75 -3.26 -5.12 5.76
CA ALA A 75 -2.57 -6.22 6.42
C ALA A 75 -3.43 -6.87 7.53
N ILE A 76 -4.09 -6.06 8.34
CA ILE A 76 -5.02 -6.55 9.38
C ILE A 76 -6.22 -7.25 8.74
N GLU A 77 -6.81 -6.64 7.72
CA GLU A 77 -7.97 -7.18 7.02
C GLU A 77 -7.67 -8.55 6.37
N SER A 78 -6.53 -8.68 5.69
CA SER A 78 -6.11 -9.95 5.10
C SER A 78 -5.88 -11.05 6.15
N THR A 79 -5.37 -10.68 7.33
CA THR A 79 -5.17 -11.59 8.47
C THR A 79 -6.50 -12.04 9.06
N ALA A 80 -7.45 -11.12 9.23
CA ALA A 80 -8.80 -11.41 9.72
C ALA A 80 -9.52 -12.37 8.77
N ARG A 81 -9.49 -12.13 7.45
CA ARG A 81 -10.09 -13.02 6.45
C ARG A 81 -9.45 -14.42 6.46
N ARG A 82 -8.14 -14.54 6.67
CA ARG A 82 -7.44 -15.82 6.73
C ARG A 82 -7.84 -16.67 7.94
N ARG A 83 -8.23 -16.06 9.06
CA ARG A 83 -8.68 -16.76 10.28
C ARG A 83 -10.07 -17.39 10.15
N VAL A 84 -10.86 -17.01 9.15
CA VAL A 84 -12.22 -17.55 8.92
C VAL A 84 -12.19 -18.87 8.12
N ARG A 85 -11.01 -19.43 7.81
CA ARG A 85 -10.91 -20.72 7.13
C ARG A 85 -11.51 -21.83 8.04
N PRO A 86 -12.43 -22.67 7.52
CA PRO A 86 -13.39 -23.40 8.33
C PRO A 86 -12.73 -24.40 9.28
N ALA A 87 -13.40 -24.60 10.42
CA ALA A 87 -13.12 -25.65 11.38
C ALA A 87 -12.85 -26.96 10.64
N SER A 88 -11.68 -27.55 10.89
CA SER A 88 -11.34 -28.89 10.42
C SER A 88 -12.50 -29.84 10.71
N THR A 89 -13.17 -30.27 9.65
CA THR A 89 -14.02 -31.45 9.66
C THR A 89 -13.14 -32.67 9.93
N ALA A 90 -12.96 -33.04 11.21
CA ALA A 90 -12.67 -34.41 11.68
C ALA A 90 -12.16 -34.41 13.13
N PHE A 91 -13.05 -34.24 14.10
CA PHE A 91 -12.94 -34.96 15.37
C PHE A 91 -14.32 -35.57 15.63
N ARG A 92 -14.49 -36.84 15.25
CA ARG A 92 -15.61 -37.66 15.74
C ARG A 92 -15.10 -38.36 17.00
N CYS A 93 -15.70 -38.05 18.14
CA CYS A 93 -15.61 -38.94 19.29
C CYS A 93 -16.29 -40.25 18.89
N VAL A 94 -15.51 -41.34 18.83
CA VAL A 94 -16.06 -42.68 18.75
C VAL A 94 -16.43 -43.04 20.19
N ALA A 95 -17.71 -43.34 20.45
CA ALA A 95 -18.13 -43.91 21.72
C ALA A 95 -17.75 -45.39 21.71
N ASP A 96 -17.09 -45.84 22.79
CA ASP A 96 -16.83 -47.27 23.09
C ASP A 96 -18.13 -48.04 23.33
#